data_AF-A0A8T2LZU0-F1
#
_entry.id   AF-A0A8T2LZU0-F1
#
_cell.length_a   1.000
_cell.length_b   1.000
_cell.length_c   1.000
_cell.angle_alpha   90.00
_cell.angle_beta   90.00
_cell.angle_gamma   90.00
#
_symmetry.space_group_name_H-M   'P 1'
#
loop_
_entity.id
_entity.type
_entity.pdbx_description
1 polymer ?
#
loop_
_entity_poly.entity_id
_entity_poly.type
_entity_poly.pdbx_seq_one_letter_code
_entity_poly.pdbx_strand_id
1 'polypeptide(L)' 'MADSGDAGLYKWSDEDTRELIRWRVANEALFTGKRNAAVRGFEAFVLEKKLKGKVTPVFVKKKWENLKQK' A
#
# COMPACT_ATOMS: atom_id res chain seq x y z
N MET A 1 15.87 -11.10 20.01
CA MET A 1 15.20 -11.16 18.69
C MET A 1 15.64 -9.93 17.91
N ALA A 2 16.39 -10.14 16.84
CA ALA A 2 16.95 -9.07 16.02
C ALA A 2 15.84 -8.39 15.21
N ASP A 3 15.77 -7.07 15.27
CA ASP A 3 15.89 -6.22 14.06
C ASP A 3 16.02 -4.74 14.50
N SER A 4 17.28 -4.28 14.60
CA SER A 4 17.61 -2.86 14.50
C SER A 4 17.69 -2.51 13.02
N GLY A 5 16.88 -1.58 12.53
CA GLY A 5 16.88 -1.23 11.11
C GLY A 5 16.18 0.07 10.79
N ASP A 6 16.95 1.15 10.83
CA ASP A 6 16.83 2.35 9.97
C ASP A 6 15.49 3.13 9.99
N ALA A 7 15.49 4.24 10.73
CA ALA A 7 14.52 5.31 10.55
C ALA A 7 14.92 6.17 9.32
N GLY A 8 14.60 5.69 8.11
CA GLY A 8 14.89 6.47 6.90
C GLY A 8 14.41 5.83 5.61
N LEU A 9 13.14 6.08 5.22
CA LEU A 9 12.50 5.60 3.99
C LEU A 9 12.15 4.10 3.95
N TYR A 10 10.86 3.80 4.02
CA TYR A 10 10.35 2.47 3.73
C TYR A 10 10.75 2.01 2.33
N LYS A 11 11.55 0.94 2.25
CA LYS A 11 12.01 0.36 0.99
C LYS A 11 10.93 -0.57 0.44
N TRP A 12 10.15 -0.06 -0.50
CA TRP A 12 9.07 -0.82 -1.15
C TRP A 12 9.64 -1.98 -1.97
N SER A 13 9.37 -3.21 -1.53
CA SER A 13 9.89 -4.43 -2.16
C SER A 13 8.92 -5.00 -3.21
N ASP A 14 9.39 -5.94 -4.03
CA ASP A 14 8.54 -6.67 -4.98
C ASP A 14 7.47 -7.50 -4.26
N GLU A 15 7.78 -8.01 -3.08
CA GLU A 15 6.82 -8.71 -2.22
C GLU A 15 5.69 -7.78 -1.76
N ASP A 16 6.00 -6.54 -1.33
CA ASP A 16 4.99 -5.53 -1.00
C ASP A 16 4.07 -5.24 -2.19
N THR A 17 4.63 -5.23 -3.39
CA THR A 17 3.88 -5.02 -4.62
C THR A 17 2.93 -6.18 -4.90
N ARG A 18 3.39 -7.42 -4.75
CA ARG A 18 2.53 -8.61 -4.92
C ARG A 18 1.43 -8.66 -3.86
N GLU A 19 1.76 -8.34 -2.61
CA GLU A 19 0.82 -8.26 -1.50
C GLU A 19 -0.22 -7.16 -1.73
N LEU A 20 0.19 -5.99 -2.22
CA LEU A 20 -0.72 -4.91 -2.60
C LEU A 20 -1.70 -5.36 -3.69
N ILE A 21 -1.20 -6.03 -4.74
CA ILE A 21 -2.04 -6.54 -5.84
C ILE A 21 -3.05 -7.56 -5.30
N ARG A 22 -2.59 -8.57 -4.56
CA ARG A 22 -3.44 -9.61 -3.97
C ARG A 22 -4.51 -9.01 -3.06
N TRP A 23 -4.10 -8.10 -2.18
CA TRP A 23 -5.00 -7.43 -1.26
C TRP A 23 -6.03 -6.57 -2.01
N ARG A 24 -5.62 -5.85 -3.05
CA ARG A 24 -6.53 -5.03 -3.87
C ARG A 24 -7.53 -5.86 -4.65
N VAL A 25 -7.13 -7.04 -5.14
CA VAL A 25 -8.04 -7.99 -5.80
C VAL A 25 -9.04 -8.55 -4.78
N ALA A 26 -8.57 -9.00 -3.61
CA ALA A 26 -9.44 -9.48 -2.55
C ALA A 26 -10.40 -8.39 -2.01
N ASN A 27 -9.94 -7.14 -2.01
CA ASN A 27 -10.70 -5.98 -1.54
C ASN A 27 -11.18 -5.09 -2.68
N GLU A 28 -11.41 -5.66 -3.87
CA GLU A 28 -11.90 -4.93 -5.04
C GLU A 28 -13.17 -4.13 -4.72
N ALA A 29 -14.03 -4.67 -3.86
CA ALA A 29 -15.24 -4.04 -3.36
C ALA A 29 -15.00 -2.72 -2.60
N LEU A 30 -13.77 -2.44 -2.14
CA LEU A 30 -13.39 -1.14 -1.58
C LEU A 30 -12.99 -0.13 -2.68
N PHE A 31 -12.62 -0.60 -3.86
CA PHE A 31 -12.18 0.20 -5.01
C PHE A 31 -13.30 0.42 -6.04
N THR A 32 -14.52 0.71 -5.56
CA THR A 32 -15.75 0.91 -6.39
C THR A 32 -15.73 2.12 -7.33
N GLY A 33 -14.59 2.77 -7.55
CA GLY A 33 -14.47 3.95 -8.43
C GLY A 33 -15.07 5.25 -7.88
N LYS A 34 -15.71 5.20 -6.70
CA LYS A 34 -16.19 6.41 -6.00
C LYS A 34 -15.02 7.32 -5.63
N ARG A 35 -15.26 8.64 -5.63
CA ARG A 35 -14.28 9.65 -5.22
C ARG A 35 -13.77 9.28 -3.81
N ASN A 36 -12.45 9.17 -3.65
CA ASN A 36 -11.74 8.75 -2.43
C ASN A 36 -11.83 7.26 -2.03
N ALA A 37 -12.55 6.40 -2.77
CA ALA A 37 -12.64 4.97 -2.48
C ALA A 37 -11.26 4.28 -2.55
N ALA A 38 -10.47 4.63 -3.57
CA ALA A 38 -9.11 4.11 -3.70
C ALA A 38 -8.20 4.51 -2.54
N VAL A 39 -8.29 5.76 -2.06
CA VAL A 39 -7.52 6.24 -0.91
C VAL A 39 -7.88 5.48 0.35
N ARG A 40 -9.18 5.24 0.59
CA ARG A 40 -9.66 4.43 1.72
C ARG A 40 -9.20 2.98 1.65
N GLY A 41 -9.20 2.38 0.46
CA GLY A 41 -8.65 1.04 0.24
C GLY A 41 -7.16 0.98 0.60
N PHE A 42 -6.36 1.93 0.11
CA PHE A 42 -4.92 1.97 0.45
C PHE A 42 -4.67 2.28 1.94
N GLU A 43 -5.53 3.06 2.59
CA GLU A 43 -5.45 3.33 4.03
C GLU A 43 -5.70 2.07 4.86
N ALA A 44 -6.72 1.28 4.49
CA ALA A 44 -6.98 -0.02 5.10
C ALA A 44 -5.81 -1.00 4.90
N PHE A 45 -5.19 -1.02 3.72
CA PHE A 45 -3.98 -1.82 3.48
C PHE A 45 -2.79 -1.42 4.38
N VAL A 46 -2.53 -0.12 4.50
CA VAL A 46 -1.44 0.40 5.36
C VAL A 46 -1.69 0.06 6.84
N LEU A 47 -2.96 0.09 7.27
CA LEU A 47 -3.36 -0.32 8.62
C LEU A 47 -3.16 -1.83 8.84
N GLU A 48 -3.67 -2.66 7.94
CA GLU A 48 -3.56 -4.14 7.99
C GLU A 48 -2.10 -4.60 8.06
N LYS A 49 -1.25 -4.02 7.21
CA LYS A 49 0.17 -4.38 7.12
C LYS A 49 1.03 -3.75 8.23
N LYS A 50 0.42 -3.03 9.18
CA LYS A 50 1.14 -2.26 10.22
C LYS A 50 2.22 -1.35 9.64
N LEU A 51 1.98 -0.84 8.44
CA LEU A 51 2.84 0.11 7.74
C LEU A 51 2.53 1.56 8.13
N LYS A 52 1.54 1.75 9.01
CA LYS A 52 1.17 3.04 9.58
C LYS A 52 2.39 3.68 10.25
N GLY A 53 2.85 4.80 9.69
CA GLY A 53 4.05 5.53 10.14
C GLY A 53 5.31 5.27 9.30
N LYS A 54 5.38 4.14 8.58
CA LYS A 54 6.45 3.86 7.60
C LYS A 54 6.05 4.25 6.18
N VAL A 55 4.78 4.07 5.83
CA VAL A 55 4.24 4.38 4.50
C VAL A 55 2.90 5.10 4.61
N THR A 56 2.76 6.20 3.88
CA THR A 56 1.50 6.93 3.78
C THR A 56 0.61 6.29 2.71
N PRO A 57 -0.72 6.19 2.88
CA PRO A 57 -1.63 5.68 1.84
C PRO A 57 -1.51 6.43 0.50
N VAL A 58 -1.14 7.71 0.54
CA VAL A 58 -0.83 8.52 -0.65
C VAL A 58 0.39 7.99 -1.41
N PHE A 59 1.41 7.51 -0.69
CA PHE A 59 2.59 6.88 -1.30
C PHE A 59 2.22 5.56 -1.99
N VAL A 60 1.41 4.72 -1.33
CA VAL A 60 0.89 3.46 -1.91
C VAL A 60 0.09 3.74 -3.17
N LYS A 61 -0.81 4.74 -3.14
CA LYS A 61 -1.55 5.18 -4.32
C LYS A 61 -0.59 5.60 -5.43
N LYS A 62 0.40 6.45 -5.14
CA LYS A 62 1.37 6.90 -6.15
C LYS A 62 2.15 5.72 -6.73
N LYS A 63 2.56 4.77 -5.90
CA LYS A 63 3.26 3.55 -6.33
C LYS A 63 2.38 2.70 -7.25
N TRP A 64 1.10 2.53 -6.91
CA TRP A 64 0.12 1.84 -7.74
C TRP A 64 -0.08 2.50 -9.12
N GLU A 65 -0.18 3.84 -9.16
CA GLU A 65 -0.30 4.56 -10.42
C GLU A 65 0.96 4.40 -11.30
N ASN A 66 2.15 4.38 -10.69
CA ASN A 66 3.40 4.11 -11.41
C ASN A 66 3.48 2.66 -11.94
N LEU A 67 2.92 1.68 -11.23
CA LEU A 67 2.84 0.28 -11.68
C LEU A 67 1.88 0.11 -12.86
N LYS A 68 0.84 0.95 -12.97
CA LYS A 68 -0.11 0.92 -14.09
C LYS A 68 0.40 1.59 -15.36
N GLN A 69 1.35 2.52 -15.24
CA GLN A 69 1.90 3.28 -16.37
C GLN A 69 3.05 2.57 -17.09
N LYS A 70 3.52 1.42 -16.58
CA LYS A 70 4.64 0.67 -17.11
C LYS A 70 4.17 -0.68 -17.65
#